data_AF-A0ABD3PY40-F1
#
_entry.id   AF-A0ABD3PY40-F1
#
_cell.length_a   1.000
_cell.length_b   1.000
_cell.length_c   1.000
_cell.angle_alpha   90.00
_cell.angle_beta   90.00
_cell.angle_gamma   90.00
#
_symmetry.space_group_name_H-M   'P 1'
#
loop_
_entity.id
_entity.type
_entity.pdbx_description
1 polymer ?
#
loop_
_entity_poly.entity_id
_entity_poly.type
_entity_poly.pdbx_seq_one_letter_code
_entity_poly.pdbx_strand_id
1 'polypeptide(L)'
;MNAKPRLLGILNALAYGLNVLETFGYGPFSSGFTSIQDNASISQKYQTIITPHGIAFSIWGLIFISQAICIISTLVSDRRMNHPLMVEGVSFWYLSVCLAQTAWSPAFAYEKIALSVVLMGLILLGLAAIVSRQYKVVTVILEGKEAGISSSDYWMLQFPFEIHCSWIAAAFVLNTNILAVASGSAKTQAVVAATSLAILAIMSFACLKIVKRPQFTFPSVAAWATFWMSYELSEPKPLIKEIFNTKQIHSMLLLTRALCAIIVASIIRGLSEISAPVSMGMSTNAARLNSHTQGRSKKE
;
A
#
# COMPACT_ATOMS: atom_id res chain seq x y z
N MET A 1 0.76 -24.24 25.60
CA MET A 1 0.56 -23.18 24.60
C MET A 1 0.74 -21.82 25.25
N ASN A 2 1.53 -20.92 24.67
CA ASN A 2 1.67 -19.55 25.18
C ASN A 2 0.34 -18.79 25.03
N ALA A 3 -0.20 -18.27 26.13
CA ALA A 3 -1.53 -17.62 26.13
C ALA A 3 -1.55 -16.31 25.31
N LYS A 4 -0.41 -15.62 25.22
CA LYS A 4 -0.30 -14.29 24.60
C LYS A 4 -0.49 -14.30 23.06
N PRO A 5 0.17 -15.16 22.26
CA PRO A 5 -0.07 -15.23 20.81
C PRO A 5 -1.50 -15.64 20.45
N ARG A 6 -2.10 -16.55 21.23
CA ARG A 6 -3.49 -16.98 21.02
C ARG A 6 -4.49 -15.86 21.28
N LEU A 7 -4.31 -15.13 22.39
CA LEU A 7 -5.13 -13.95 22.68
C LEU A 7 -5.01 -12.91 21.55
N LEU A 8 -3.79 -12.64 21.09
CA LEU A 8 -3.56 -11.72 19.98
C LEU A 8 -4.28 -12.17 18.69
N GLY A 9 -4.17 -13.45 18.33
CA GLY A 9 -4.84 -14.01 17.15
C GLY A 9 -6.36 -13.87 17.22
N ILE A 10 -6.96 -14.15 18.38
CA ILE A 10 -8.41 -13.99 18.60
C ILE A 10 -8.82 -12.52 18.50
N LEU A 11 -8.09 -11.61 19.15
CA LEU A 11 -8.39 -10.17 19.10
C LEU A 11 -8.29 -9.63 17.67
N ASN A 12 -7.26 -10.02 16.92
CA ASN A 12 -7.10 -9.64 15.52
C ASN A 12 -8.26 -10.18 14.66
N ALA A 13 -8.71 -11.41 14.90
CA ALA A 13 -9.83 -12.00 14.16
C ALA A 13 -11.17 -11.29 14.45
N LEU A 14 -11.46 -10.99 15.72
CA LEU A 14 -12.65 -10.26 16.11
C LEU A 14 -12.65 -8.83 15.54
N ALA A 15 -11.52 -8.13 15.62
CA ALA A 15 -11.37 -6.79 15.09
C ALA A 15 -11.49 -6.75 13.56
N TYR A 16 -10.91 -7.73 12.87
CA TYR A 16 -11.09 -7.90 11.43
C TYR A 16 -12.56 -8.12 11.07
N GLY A 17 -13.26 -9.02 11.77
CA GLY A 17 -14.68 -9.30 11.53
C GLY A 17 -15.55 -8.06 11.70
N LEU A 18 -15.36 -7.30 12.79
CA LEU A 18 -16.04 -6.03 12.99
C LEU A 18 -15.74 -5.04 11.86
N ASN A 19 -14.46 -4.88 11.49
CA ASN A 19 -14.04 -3.96 10.44
C ASN A 19 -14.64 -4.31 9.07
N VAL A 20 -14.73 -5.60 8.72
CA VAL A 20 -15.40 -6.07 7.50
C VAL A 20 -16.87 -5.66 7.52
N LEU A 21 -17.59 -6.01 8.59
CA LEU A 21 -19.01 -5.68 8.72
C LEU A 21 -19.23 -4.17 8.58
N GLU A 22 -18.43 -3.37 9.26
CA GLU A 22 -18.52 -1.91 9.22
C GLU A 22 -18.24 -1.32 7.85
N THR A 23 -17.15 -1.75 7.20
CA THR A 23 -16.74 -1.23 5.89
C THR A 23 -17.78 -1.53 4.79
N PHE A 24 -18.47 -2.66 4.90
CA PHE A 24 -19.49 -3.09 3.93
C PHE A 24 -20.93 -2.76 4.35
N GLY A 25 -21.14 -1.96 5.41
CA GLY A 25 -22.47 -1.46 5.77
C GLY A 25 -23.33 -2.39 6.64
N TYR A 26 -22.78 -3.51 7.11
CA TYR A 26 -23.48 -4.50 7.93
C TYR A 26 -23.11 -4.42 9.42
N GLY A 27 -22.25 -3.48 9.80
CA GLY A 27 -21.78 -3.32 11.16
C GLY A 27 -22.77 -2.55 12.04
N PRO A 28 -22.67 -2.65 13.38
CA PRO A 28 -23.55 -1.92 14.29
C PRO A 28 -23.59 -0.40 14.04
N PHE A 29 -22.47 0.22 13.65
CA PHE A 29 -22.39 1.66 13.39
C PHE A 29 -22.74 2.04 11.95
N SER A 30 -22.68 1.09 11.01
CA SER A 30 -23.02 1.27 9.61
C SER A 30 -24.35 0.66 9.17
N SER A 31 -25.07 -0.04 10.07
CA SER A 31 -26.38 -0.65 9.82
C SER A 31 -27.48 0.33 9.41
N GLY A 32 -27.25 1.64 9.57
CA GLY A 32 -28.09 2.72 9.06
C GLY A 32 -27.67 3.29 7.70
N PHE A 33 -26.64 2.73 7.04
CA PHE A 33 -26.22 3.18 5.72
C PHE A 33 -27.34 2.92 4.72
N THR A 34 -27.65 3.96 3.95
CA THR A 34 -28.60 3.90 2.83
C THR A 34 -27.82 3.99 1.52
N SER A 35 -28.46 3.71 0.38
CA SER A 35 -27.83 3.86 -0.94
C SER A 35 -27.33 5.29 -1.24
N ILE A 36 -27.81 6.29 -0.48
CA ILE A 36 -27.37 7.69 -0.59
C ILE A 36 -26.33 8.08 0.46
N GLN A 37 -26.08 7.23 1.44
CA GLN A 37 -25.24 7.52 2.61
C GLN A 37 -24.27 6.37 2.90
N ASP A 38 -23.55 5.94 1.87
CA ASP A 38 -22.48 4.97 1.96
C ASP A 38 -21.15 5.56 1.43
N ASN A 39 -20.05 4.82 1.57
CA ASN A 39 -18.74 5.29 1.14
C ASN A 39 -18.68 5.57 -0.37
N ALA A 40 -19.44 4.84 -1.18
CA ALA A 40 -19.44 5.01 -2.62
C ALA A 40 -20.20 6.28 -3.04
N SER A 41 -21.36 6.55 -2.44
CA SER A 41 -22.18 7.73 -2.69
C SER A 41 -21.46 9.01 -2.27
N ILE A 42 -20.82 9.02 -1.08
CA ILE A 42 -20.06 10.19 -0.62
C ILE A 42 -18.84 10.44 -1.53
N SER A 43 -18.15 9.39 -1.97
CA SER A 43 -17.05 9.53 -2.95
C SER A 43 -17.54 10.10 -4.29
N GLN A 44 -18.72 9.67 -4.77
CA GLN A 44 -19.35 10.22 -5.98
C GLN A 44 -19.81 11.67 -5.82
N LYS A 45 -20.23 12.07 -4.61
CA LYS A 45 -20.62 13.44 -4.29
C LYS A 45 -19.41 14.38 -4.27
N TYR A 46 -18.31 13.96 -3.66
CA TYR A 46 -17.09 14.76 -3.52
C TYR A 46 -16.02 14.37 -4.56
N GLN A 47 -16.35 14.44 -5.85
CA GLN A 47 -15.35 14.18 -6.89
C GLN A 47 -14.23 15.22 -6.85
N THR A 48 -13.00 14.73 -6.94
CA THR A 48 -11.77 15.51 -7.04
C THR A 48 -11.07 15.19 -8.37
N ILE A 49 -10.18 16.07 -8.83
CA ILE A 49 -9.43 15.85 -10.08
C ILE A 49 -8.47 14.63 -10.03
N ILE A 50 -8.29 14.00 -8.87
CA ILE A 50 -7.54 12.75 -8.69
C ILE A 50 -8.41 11.60 -8.15
N THR A 51 -9.73 11.71 -8.25
CA THR A 51 -10.60 10.58 -7.89
C THR A 51 -10.46 9.52 -8.97
N PRO A 52 -10.06 8.28 -8.63
CA PRO A 52 -9.95 7.23 -9.61
C PRO A 52 -11.33 6.74 -10.04
N HIS A 53 -11.39 6.11 -11.21
CA HIS A 53 -12.57 5.40 -11.66
C HIS A 53 -13.04 4.36 -10.63
N GLY A 54 -14.35 4.13 -10.54
CA GLY A 54 -14.97 3.30 -9.50
C GLY A 54 -14.40 1.88 -9.39
N ILE A 55 -13.94 1.31 -10.51
CA ILE A 55 -13.29 -0.02 -10.55
C ILE A 55 -12.02 -0.06 -9.69
N ALA A 56 -11.31 1.06 -9.50
CA ALA A 56 -10.10 1.09 -8.68
C ALA A 56 -10.33 0.59 -7.25
N PHE A 57 -11.53 0.83 -6.70
CA PHE A 57 -11.91 0.42 -5.35
C PHE A 57 -12.13 -1.09 -5.21
N SER A 58 -12.16 -1.86 -6.31
CA SER A 58 -12.20 -3.33 -6.26
C SER A 58 -10.98 -3.94 -5.54
N ILE A 59 -9.87 -3.19 -5.42
CA ILE A 59 -8.70 -3.58 -4.62
C ILE A 59 -9.04 -3.86 -3.15
N TRP A 60 -10.12 -3.27 -2.62
CA TRP A 60 -10.61 -3.61 -1.28
C TRP A 60 -10.94 -5.09 -1.14
N GLY A 61 -11.53 -5.71 -2.17
CA GLY A 61 -11.78 -7.15 -2.18
C GLY A 61 -10.49 -7.95 -2.01
N LEU A 62 -9.43 -7.59 -2.73
CA LEU A 62 -8.12 -8.25 -2.61
C LEU A 62 -7.50 -8.05 -1.22
N ILE A 63 -7.59 -6.84 -0.67
CA ILE A 63 -7.11 -6.53 0.69
C ILE A 63 -7.84 -7.39 1.72
N PHE A 64 -9.18 -7.36 1.75
CA PHE A 64 -9.96 -8.10 2.74
C PHE A 64 -9.78 -9.62 2.59
N ILE A 65 -9.74 -10.16 1.37
CA ILE A 65 -9.50 -11.59 1.14
C ILE A 65 -8.10 -11.99 1.63
N SER A 66 -7.06 -11.23 1.29
CA SER A 66 -5.69 -11.53 1.73
C SER A 66 -5.55 -11.49 3.26
N GLN A 67 -6.27 -10.58 3.92
CA GLN A 67 -6.33 -10.49 5.38
C GLN A 67 -7.12 -11.65 6.01
N ALA A 68 -8.24 -12.06 5.42
CA ALA A 68 -8.96 -13.26 5.86
C ALA A 68 -8.04 -14.49 5.80
N ILE A 69 -7.31 -14.66 4.70
CA ILE A 69 -6.34 -15.75 4.55
C ILE A 69 -5.27 -15.67 5.64
N CYS A 70 -4.71 -14.49 5.92
CA CYS A 70 -3.77 -14.29 7.01
C CYS A 70 -4.34 -14.75 8.35
N ILE A 71 -5.49 -14.20 8.75
CA ILE A 71 -6.15 -14.49 10.02
C ILE A 71 -6.45 -15.98 10.15
N ILE A 72 -7.13 -16.57 9.16
CA ILE A 72 -7.46 -18.00 9.17
C ILE A 72 -6.18 -18.84 9.25
N SER A 73 -5.14 -18.50 8.47
CA SER A 73 -3.87 -19.25 8.48
C SER A 73 -3.17 -19.25 9.83
N THR A 74 -3.29 -18.16 10.59
CA THR A 74 -2.75 -18.06 11.95
C THR A 74 -3.61 -18.81 12.96
N LEU A 75 -4.94 -18.82 12.81
CA LEU A 75 -5.83 -19.54 13.72
C LEU A 75 -5.73 -21.07 13.56
N VAL A 76 -5.46 -21.57 12.34
CA VAL A 76 -5.35 -23.02 12.08
C VAL A 76 -3.93 -23.56 12.22
N SER A 77 -2.91 -22.70 12.31
CA SER A 77 -1.51 -23.11 12.37
C SER A 77 -0.78 -22.42 13.52
N ASP A 78 -0.48 -23.19 14.57
CA ASP A 78 0.33 -22.72 15.69
C ASP A 78 1.69 -22.18 15.23
N ARG A 79 2.28 -22.77 14.17
CA ARG A 79 3.52 -22.28 13.57
C ARG A 79 3.38 -20.83 13.07
N ARG A 80 2.31 -20.53 12.33
CA ARG A 80 2.09 -19.18 11.78
C ARG A 80 1.64 -18.18 12.85
N MET A 81 0.83 -18.63 13.82
CA MET A 81 0.43 -17.80 14.97
C MET A 81 1.63 -17.32 15.78
N ASN A 82 2.62 -18.20 15.99
CA ASN A 82 3.83 -17.88 16.74
C ASN A 82 4.95 -17.31 15.86
N HIS A 83 4.70 -17.08 14.57
CA HIS A 83 5.72 -16.57 13.66
C HIS A 83 6.11 -15.12 14.04
N PRO A 84 7.40 -14.74 14.01
CA PRO A 84 7.85 -13.39 14.35
C PRO A 84 7.15 -12.28 13.55
N LEU A 85 6.83 -12.54 12.27
CA LEU A 85 6.03 -11.62 11.44
C LEU A 85 4.68 -11.25 12.08
N MET A 86 4.06 -12.16 12.82
CA MET A 86 2.77 -11.93 13.48
C MET A 86 2.93 -11.40 14.89
N VAL A 87 3.79 -12.01 15.71
CA VAL A 87 3.94 -11.64 17.13
C VAL A 87 4.64 -10.28 17.27
N GLU A 88 5.71 -10.07 16.50
CA GLU A 88 6.54 -8.87 16.54
C GLU A 88 6.26 -7.91 15.40
N GLY A 89 5.90 -8.39 14.21
CA GLY A 89 5.57 -7.52 13.07
C GLY A 89 4.21 -6.87 13.23
N VAL A 90 3.15 -7.69 13.18
CA VAL A 90 1.76 -7.26 13.28
C VAL A 90 1.42 -6.81 14.69
N SER A 91 1.61 -7.70 15.67
CA SER A 91 1.33 -7.43 17.09
C SER A 91 -0.07 -6.80 17.29
N PHE A 92 -0.25 -5.99 18.32
CA PHE A 92 -1.51 -5.27 18.58
C PHE A 92 -1.77 -4.08 17.64
N TRP A 93 -0.85 -3.76 16.71
CA TRP A 93 -1.09 -2.65 15.77
C TRP A 93 -2.26 -2.93 14.84
N TYR A 94 -2.48 -4.20 14.47
CA TYR A 94 -3.59 -4.54 13.59
C TYR A 94 -4.96 -4.34 14.24
N LEU A 95 -5.07 -4.64 15.55
CA LEU A 95 -6.24 -4.28 16.33
C LEU A 95 -6.52 -2.77 16.21
N SER A 96 -5.52 -1.92 16.44
CA SER A 96 -5.66 -0.46 16.31
C SER A 96 -6.07 -0.03 14.89
N VAL A 97 -5.49 -0.65 13.86
CA VAL A 97 -5.83 -0.41 12.45
C VAL A 97 -7.30 -0.76 12.18
N CYS A 98 -7.77 -1.93 12.60
CA CYS A 98 -9.15 -2.35 12.43
C CYS A 98 -10.14 -1.45 13.16
N LEU A 99 -9.82 -1.02 14.38
CA LEU A 99 -10.67 -0.11 15.15
C LEU A 99 -10.71 1.29 14.53
N ALA A 100 -9.58 1.82 14.06
CA ALA A 100 -9.54 3.10 13.37
C ALA A 100 -10.33 3.06 12.05
N GLN A 101 -10.26 1.95 11.31
CA GLN A 101 -11.02 1.77 10.06
C GLN A 101 -12.52 1.54 10.30
N THR A 102 -12.86 0.82 11.37
CA THR A 102 -14.24 0.71 11.88
C THR A 102 -14.80 2.10 12.18
N ALA A 103 -14.05 2.97 12.85
CA ALA A 103 -14.49 4.34 13.14
C ALA A 103 -14.51 5.24 11.88
N TRP A 104 -13.61 5.01 10.92
CA TRP A 104 -13.51 5.79 9.70
C TRP A 104 -14.76 5.66 8.81
N SER A 105 -15.29 4.46 8.66
CA SER A 105 -16.43 4.18 7.77
C SER A 105 -17.66 5.07 8.07
N PRO A 106 -18.21 5.11 9.30
CA PRO A 106 -19.31 6.02 9.61
C PRO A 106 -18.86 7.49 9.56
N ALA A 107 -17.64 7.83 10.00
CA ALA A 107 -17.17 9.22 9.92
C ALA A 107 -17.18 9.75 8.47
N PHE A 108 -16.81 8.92 7.49
CA PHE A 108 -16.85 9.28 6.08
C PHE A 108 -18.29 9.30 5.53
N ALA A 109 -19.08 8.26 5.79
CA ALA A 109 -20.47 8.15 5.32
C ALA A 109 -21.39 9.26 5.86
N TYR A 110 -21.18 9.71 7.11
CA TYR A 110 -21.89 10.85 7.71
C TYR A 110 -21.21 12.20 7.43
N GLU A 111 -20.34 12.26 6.41
CA GLU A 111 -19.72 13.48 5.90
C GLU A 111 -18.90 14.26 6.94
N LYS A 112 -18.39 13.60 7.99
CA LYS A 112 -17.41 14.19 8.92
C LYS A 112 -16.02 14.15 8.30
N ILE A 113 -15.85 14.82 7.17
CA ILE A 113 -14.68 14.71 6.29
C ILE A 113 -13.36 15.01 7.01
N ALA A 114 -13.29 16.05 7.85
CA ALA A 114 -12.07 16.35 8.61
C ALA A 114 -11.69 15.21 9.58
N LEU A 115 -12.69 14.64 10.26
CA LEU A 115 -12.48 13.47 11.13
C LEU A 115 -12.08 12.24 10.31
N SER A 116 -12.66 12.04 9.13
CA SER A 116 -12.32 10.92 8.26
C SER A 116 -10.85 11.01 7.79
N VAL A 117 -10.33 12.20 7.51
CA VAL A 117 -8.89 12.38 7.19
C VAL A 117 -8.02 12.00 8.38
N VAL A 118 -8.36 12.43 9.60
CA VAL A 118 -7.62 12.08 10.82
C VAL A 118 -7.60 10.56 11.03
N LEU A 119 -8.77 9.91 10.94
CA LEU A 119 -8.89 8.46 11.10
C LEU A 119 -8.13 7.70 10.01
N MET A 120 -8.21 8.15 8.75
CA MET A 120 -7.43 7.57 7.65
C MET A 120 -5.92 7.68 7.90
N GLY A 121 -5.46 8.80 8.48
CA GLY A 121 -4.08 8.98 8.92
C GLY A 121 -3.68 8.00 10.03
N LEU A 122 -4.55 7.76 11.02
CA LEU A 122 -4.30 6.78 12.08
C LEU A 122 -4.21 5.34 11.53
N ILE A 123 -5.06 4.98 10.55
CA ILE A 123 -4.97 3.70 9.84
C ILE A 123 -3.62 3.59 9.13
N LEU A 124 -3.23 4.64 8.38
CA LEU A 124 -1.95 4.67 7.65
C LEU A 124 -0.75 4.53 8.59
N LEU A 125 -0.75 5.23 9.72
CA LEU A 125 0.33 5.13 10.72
C LEU A 125 0.42 3.74 11.34
N GLY A 126 -0.71 3.12 11.67
CA GLY A 126 -0.75 1.76 12.20
C GLY A 126 -0.22 0.74 11.18
N LEU A 127 -0.62 0.85 9.92
CA LEU A 127 -0.13 -0.01 8.84
C LEU A 127 1.34 0.22 8.51
N ALA A 128 1.80 1.47 8.49
CA ALA A 128 3.21 1.81 8.32
C ALA A 128 4.06 1.23 9.45
N ALA A 129 3.55 1.22 10.70
CA ALA A 129 4.19 0.57 11.82
C ALA A 129 4.28 -0.95 11.61
N ILE A 130 3.20 -1.62 11.18
CA ILE A 130 3.20 -3.06 10.87
C ILE A 130 4.24 -3.38 9.79
N VAL A 131 4.17 -2.70 8.64
CA VAL A 131 5.07 -2.96 7.50
C VAL A 131 6.53 -2.70 7.89
N SER A 132 6.81 -1.62 8.63
CA SER A 132 8.17 -1.31 9.10
C SER A 132 8.70 -2.35 10.08
N ARG A 133 7.85 -2.88 10.96
CA ARG A 133 8.23 -3.93 11.92
C ARG A 133 8.44 -5.27 11.21
N GLN A 134 7.56 -5.64 10.28
CA GLN A 134 7.74 -6.83 9.45
C GLN A 134 9.03 -6.75 8.62
N TYR A 135 9.32 -5.58 8.04
CA TYR A 135 10.57 -5.34 7.33
C TYR A 135 11.81 -5.56 8.20
N LYS A 136 11.78 -5.10 9.46
CA LYS A 136 12.86 -5.34 10.43
C LYS A 136 13.01 -6.82 10.77
N VAL A 137 11.90 -7.52 11.03
CA VAL A 137 11.89 -8.96 11.28
C VAL A 137 12.51 -9.72 10.11
N VAL A 138 12.08 -9.43 8.88
CA VAL A 138 12.65 -10.03 7.65
C VAL A 138 14.14 -9.76 7.56
N THR A 139 14.57 -8.55 7.90
CA THR A 139 15.98 -8.16 7.85
C THR A 139 16.83 -9.00 8.78
N VAL A 140 16.39 -9.16 10.03
CA VAL A 140 17.09 -9.95 11.04
C VAL A 140 17.17 -11.42 10.66
N ILE A 141 16.06 -12.03 10.19
CA ILE A 141 16.02 -13.44 9.76
C ILE A 141 17.04 -13.70 8.66
N LEU A 142 17.10 -12.81 7.65
CA LEU A 142 18.01 -12.96 6.51
C LEU A 142 19.48 -12.69 6.86
N GLU A 143 19.76 -11.78 7.79
CA GLU A 143 21.12 -11.51 8.28
C GLU A 143 21.64 -12.62 9.21
N GLY A 144 20.74 -13.27 9.97
CA GLY A 144 21.06 -14.36 10.90
C GLY A 144 21.38 -15.71 10.25
N LYS A 145 21.37 -15.82 8.91
CA LYS A 145 21.53 -17.08 8.15
C LYS A 145 20.55 -18.20 8.54
N GLU A 146 19.40 -17.86 9.11
CA GLU A 146 18.32 -18.82 9.26
C GLU A 146 17.71 -19.16 7.88
N ALA A 147 16.97 -20.27 7.79
CA ALA A 147 16.17 -20.55 6.60
C ALA A 147 15.29 -19.33 6.32
N GLY A 148 15.49 -18.66 5.18
CA GLY A 148 14.81 -17.41 4.84
C GLY A 148 13.28 -17.53 4.88
N ILE A 149 12.59 -16.41 4.73
CA ILE A 149 11.12 -16.42 4.73
C ILE A 149 10.61 -17.24 3.56
N SER A 150 9.80 -18.26 3.85
CA SER A 150 9.18 -19.06 2.81
C SER A 150 8.21 -18.20 1.99
N SER A 151 8.10 -18.47 0.68
CA SER A 151 7.15 -17.74 -0.18
C SER A 151 5.72 -17.81 0.36
N SER A 152 5.33 -18.94 0.98
CA SER A 152 4.03 -19.08 1.62
C SER A 152 3.84 -18.10 2.78
N ASP A 153 4.85 -17.92 3.62
CA ASP A 153 4.75 -17.00 4.77
C ASP A 153 4.77 -15.53 4.33
N TYR A 154 5.46 -15.18 3.24
CA TYR A 154 5.33 -13.86 2.64
C TYR A 154 3.89 -13.56 2.22
N TRP A 155 3.30 -14.42 1.38
CA TRP A 155 1.95 -14.19 0.82
C TRP A 155 0.85 -14.22 1.89
N MET A 156 1.03 -15.04 2.93
CA MET A 156 0.00 -15.20 3.97
C MET A 156 0.17 -14.25 5.14
N LEU A 157 1.40 -13.85 5.51
CA LEU A 157 1.64 -13.10 6.75
C LEU A 157 2.15 -11.67 6.52
N GLN A 158 2.77 -11.37 5.37
CA GLN A 158 3.38 -10.05 5.11
C GLN A 158 2.60 -9.26 4.04
N PHE A 159 2.38 -9.85 2.86
CA PHE A 159 1.69 -9.22 1.74
C PHE A 159 0.33 -8.57 2.11
N PRO A 160 -0.53 -9.17 2.95
CA PRO A 160 -1.84 -8.59 3.30
C PRO A 160 -1.76 -7.20 3.94
N PHE A 161 -0.70 -6.94 4.71
CA PHE A 161 -0.49 -5.64 5.36
C PHE A 161 0.24 -4.66 4.44
N GLU A 162 1.14 -5.15 3.58
CA GLU A 162 1.78 -4.32 2.57
C GLU A 162 0.75 -3.75 1.58
N ILE A 163 -0.14 -4.58 1.02
CA ILE A 163 -1.15 -4.11 0.08
C ILE A 163 -2.16 -3.17 0.74
N HIS A 164 -2.55 -3.46 1.99
CA HIS A 164 -3.43 -2.58 2.76
C HIS A 164 -2.78 -1.22 3.03
N CYS A 165 -1.54 -1.20 3.50
CA CYS A 165 -0.78 0.03 3.74
C CYS A 165 -0.67 0.88 2.47
N SER A 166 -0.39 0.22 1.35
CA SER A 166 -0.18 0.88 0.06
C SER A 166 -1.46 1.50 -0.47
N TRP A 167 -2.59 0.81 -0.36
CA TRP A 167 -3.88 1.36 -0.76
C TRP A 167 -4.35 2.48 0.17
N ILE A 168 -4.15 2.32 1.48
CA ILE A 168 -4.50 3.37 2.46
C ILE A 168 -3.69 4.65 2.21
N ALA A 169 -2.43 4.56 1.76
CA ALA A 169 -1.67 5.75 1.37
C ALA A 169 -2.35 6.52 0.21
N ALA A 170 -2.83 5.81 -0.81
CA ALA A 170 -3.60 6.40 -1.91
C ALA A 170 -4.96 6.95 -1.42
N ALA A 171 -5.66 6.22 -0.55
CA ALA A 171 -6.93 6.63 0.02
C ALA A 171 -6.78 7.85 0.95
N PHE A 172 -5.67 7.97 1.69
CA PHE A 172 -5.38 9.12 2.55
C PHE A 172 -5.19 10.40 1.75
N VAL A 173 -4.40 10.35 0.67
CA VAL A 173 -4.24 11.53 -0.18
C VAL A 173 -5.54 11.88 -0.90
N LEU A 174 -6.33 10.89 -1.34
CA LEU A 174 -7.65 11.13 -1.91
C LEU A 174 -8.61 11.77 -0.88
N ASN A 175 -8.67 11.25 0.35
CA ASN A 175 -9.52 11.81 1.41
C ASN A 175 -9.11 13.25 1.74
N THR A 176 -7.81 13.56 1.69
CA THR A 176 -7.30 14.94 1.85
C THR A 176 -7.76 15.84 0.71
N ASN A 177 -7.82 15.33 -0.53
CA ASN A 177 -8.37 16.09 -1.66
C ASN A 177 -9.88 16.31 -1.53
N ILE A 178 -10.62 15.36 -0.96
CA ILE A 178 -12.05 15.55 -0.64
C ILE A 178 -12.22 16.70 0.35
N LEU A 179 -11.37 16.79 1.39
CA LEU A 179 -11.38 17.94 2.29
C LEU A 179 -11.08 19.26 1.56
N ALA A 180 -10.19 19.25 0.57
CA ALA A 180 -9.86 20.43 -0.22
C ALA A 180 -11.03 20.92 -1.12
N VAL A 181 -12.04 20.09 -1.39
CA VAL A 181 -13.26 20.51 -2.11
C VAL A 181 -13.97 21.66 -1.36
N ALA A 182 -13.93 21.66 -0.02
CA ALA A 182 -14.52 22.71 0.80
C ALA A 182 -13.92 24.10 0.55
N SER A 183 -12.73 24.19 -0.07
CA SER A 183 -12.14 25.49 -0.44
C SER A 183 -12.86 26.18 -1.60
N GLY A 184 -13.66 25.47 -2.40
CA GLY A 184 -14.32 25.99 -3.60
C GLY A 184 -13.37 26.43 -4.73
N SER A 185 -12.06 26.37 -4.52
CA SER A 185 -11.05 26.89 -5.45
C SER A 185 -10.45 25.77 -6.29
N ALA A 186 -10.69 25.82 -7.59
CA ALA A 186 -10.08 24.89 -8.56
C ALA A 186 -8.54 24.94 -8.50
N LYS A 187 -7.95 26.12 -8.24
CA LYS A 187 -6.50 26.27 -8.08
C LYS A 187 -6.00 25.53 -6.84
N THR A 188 -6.68 25.69 -5.70
CA THR A 188 -6.31 25.02 -4.45
C THR A 188 -6.42 23.50 -4.61
N GLN A 189 -7.53 23.01 -5.16
CA GLN A 189 -7.71 21.57 -5.40
C GLN A 189 -6.64 21.01 -6.36
N ALA A 190 -6.27 21.73 -7.42
CA ALA A 190 -5.23 21.31 -8.34
C ALA A 190 -3.83 21.24 -7.68
N VAL A 191 -3.51 22.18 -6.79
CA VAL A 191 -2.24 22.15 -6.02
C VAL A 191 -2.22 20.96 -5.06
N VAL A 192 -3.29 20.74 -4.29
CA VAL A 192 -3.40 19.61 -3.36
C VAL A 192 -3.29 18.28 -4.10
N ALA A 193 -3.92 18.18 -5.29
CA ALA A 193 -3.83 17.02 -6.17
C ALA A 193 -2.39 16.76 -6.65
N ALA A 194 -1.70 17.79 -7.16
CA ALA A 194 -0.32 17.67 -7.60
C ALA A 194 0.63 17.26 -6.46
N THR A 195 0.47 17.85 -5.27
CA THR A 195 1.21 17.48 -4.06
C THR A 195 0.96 16.03 -3.66
N SER A 196 -0.30 15.59 -3.74
CA SER A 196 -0.69 14.21 -3.44
C SER A 196 -0.02 13.19 -4.35
N LEU A 197 0.00 13.46 -5.66
CA LEU A 197 0.69 12.62 -6.65
C LEU A 197 2.20 12.63 -6.43
N ALA A 198 2.80 13.77 -6.09
CA ALA A 198 4.21 13.87 -5.77
C ALA A 198 4.59 13.02 -4.53
N ILE A 199 3.76 13.03 -3.48
CA ILE A 199 3.97 12.20 -2.28
C ILE A 199 3.93 10.70 -2.66
N LEU A 200 2.94 10.26 -3.44
CA LEU A 200 2.86 8.86 -3.88
C LEU A 200 4.06 8.46 -4.75
N ALA A 201 4.55 9.37 -5.61
CA ALA A 201 5.75 9.16 -6.42
C ALA A 201 7.00 8.99 -5.55
N ILE A 202 7.22 9.89 -4.60
CA ILE A 202 8.37 9.88 -3.69
C ILE A 202 8.36 8.60 -2.85
N MET A 203 7.21 8.21 -2.29
CA MET A 203 7.09 6.96 -1.52
C MET A 203 7.36 5.73 -2.39
N SER A 204 6.85 5.71 -3.63
CA SER A 204 7.10 4.62 -4.58
C SER A 204 8.60 4.47 -4.88
N PHE A 205 9.30 5.58 -5.12
CA PHE A 205 10.73 5.58 -5.35
C PHE A 205 11.52 5.16 -4.09
N ALA A 206 11.12 5.65 -2.92
CA ALA A 206 11.74 5.27 -1.64
C ALA A 206 11.64 3.76 -1.37
N CYS A 207 10.46 3.17 -1.60
CA CYS A 207 10.23 1.72 -1.47
C CYS A 207 11.06 0.89 -2.48
N LEU A 208 11.42 1.43 -3.64
CA LEU A 208 12.21 0.70 -4.64
C LEU A 208 13.72 0.88 -4.47
N LYS A 209 14.19 2.06 -4.06
CA LYS A 209 15.61 2.46 -4.19
C LYS A 209 16.29 2.84 -2.89
N ILE A 210 15.55 3.28 -1.86
CA ILE A 210 16.15 3.77 -0.61
C ILE A 210 16.23 2.66 0.44
N VAL A 211 15.19 1.85 0.55
CA VAL A 211 15.16 0.75 1.50
C VAL A 211 16.18 -0.33 1.12
N LYS A 212 16.84 -0.95 2.12
CA LYS A 212 17.89 -1.99 1.90
C LYS A 212 17.43 -3.16 1.02
N ARG A 213 16.12 -3.40 0.97
CA ARG A 213 15.44 -4.47 0.24
C ARG A 213 14.24 -3.84 -0.45
N PRO A 214 14.25 -3.75 -1.79
CA PRO A 214 13.16 -3.17 -2.54
C PRO A 214 11.82 -3.84 -2.21
N GLN A 215 10.79 -3.04 -2.01
CA GLN A 215 9.41 -3.50 -1.82
C GLN A 215 8.58 -3.08 -3.04
N PHE A 216 8.01 -4.07 -3.73
CA PHE A 216 7.28 -3.85 -4.97
C PHE A 216 5.78 -3.62 -4.77
N THR A 217 5.23 -3.99 -3.61
CA THR A 217 3.79 -3.89 -3.34
C THR A 217 3.31 -2.45 -3.37
N PHE A 218 4.00 -1.54 -2.67
CA PHE A 218 3.65 -0.12 -2.64
C PHE A 218 3.63 0.54 -4.03
N PRO A 219 4.73 0.50 -4.81
CA PRO A 219 4.73 1.10 -6.14
C PRO A 219 3.70 0.44 -7.07
N SER A 220 3.43 -0.87 -6.94
CA SER A 220 2.39 -1.54 -7.74
C SER A 220 1.00 -0.99 -7.47
N VAL A 221 0.66 -0.74 -6.21
CA VAL A 221 -0.64 -0.15 -5.83
C VAL A 221 -0.71 1.34 -6.21
N ALA A 222 0.39 2.09 -6.11
CA ALA A 222 0.45 3.47 -6.58
C ALA A 222 0.26 3.54 -8.11
N ALA A 223 0.86 2.62 -8.87
CA ALA A 223 0.62 2.49 -10.31
C ALA A 223 -0.85 2.15 -10.62
N TRP A 224 -1.46 1.20 -9.89
CA TRP A 224 -2.89 0.89 -9.99
C TRP A 224 -3.77 2.13 -9.78
N ALA A 225 -3.53 2.89 -8.71
CA ALA A 225 -4.30 4.08 -8.40
C ALA A 225 -4.16 5.15 -9.48
N THR A 226 -2.92 5.48 -9.88
CA THR A 226 -2.64 6.51 -10.90
C THR A 226 -3.15 6.11 -12.29
N PHE A 227 -3.14 4.83 -12.64
CA PHE A 227 -3.76 4.31 -13.85
C PHE A 227 -5.26 4.65 -13.88
N TRP A 228 -6.00 4.28 -12.83
CA TRP A 228 -7.45 4.53 -12.78
C TRP A 228 -7.83 6.01 -12.62
N MET A 229 -6.96 6.84 -12.04
CA MET A 229 -7.10 8.31 -12.10
C MET A 229 -6.99 8.81 -13.54
N SER A 230 -5.99 8.33 -14.28
CA SER A 230 -5.80 8.71 -15.68
C SER A 230 -6.93 8.22 -16.60
N TYR A 231 -7.50 7.06 -16.28
CA TYR A 231 -8.66 6.52 -16.99
C TYR A 231 -9.88 7.44 -16.80
N GLU A 232 -10.21 7.79 -15.55
CA GLU A 232 -11.31 8.73 -15.24
C GLU A 232 -11.12 10.09 -15.93
N LEU A 233 -9.89 10.62 -15.95
CA LEU A 233 -9.58 11.90 -16.59
C LEU A 233 -9.58 11.85 -18.13
N SER A 234 -9.59 10.66 -18.73
CA SER A 234 -9.71 10.52 -20.19
C SER A 234 -11.13 10.86 -20.66
N GLU A 235 -12.14 10.54 -19.84
CA GLU A 235 -13.54 10.94 -20.04
C GLU A 235 -14.11 11.52 -18.73
N PRO A 236 -13.73 12.76 -18.37
CA PRO A 236 -14.07 13.32 -17.06
C PRO A 236 -15.59 13.47 -16.89
N LYS A 237 -16.06 13.13 -15.68
CA LYS A 237 -17.44 13.37 -15.25
C LYS A 237 -17.84 14.85 -15.36
N PRO A 238 -19.14 15.15 -15.55
CA PRO A 238 -19.63 16.53 -15.63
C PRO A 238 -19.16 17.43 -14.48
N LEU A 239 -19.21 16.93 -13.23
CA LEU A 239 -18.78 17.68 -12.05
C LEU A 239 -17.32 18.14 -12.11
N ILE A 240 -16.42 17.35 -12.71
CA ILE A 240 -15.01 17.75 -12.89
C ILE A 240 -14.91 18.88 -13.92
N LYS A 241 -15.70 18.82 -15.00
CA LYS A 241 -15.71 19.85 -16.07
C LYS A 241 -16.32 21.17 -15.62
N GLU A 242 -17.21 21.15 -14.62
CA GLU A 242 -17.78 22.35 -14.01
C GLU A 242 -16.76 23.09 -13.13
N ILE A 243 -15.88 22.35 -12.44
CA ILE A 243 -14.90 22.91 -11.50
C ILE A 243 -13.59 23.28 -12.18
N PHE A 244 -13.10 22.45 -13.11
CA PHE A 244 -11.76 22.57 -13.69
C PHE A 244 -11.82 22.90 -15.18
N ASN A 245 -10.96 23.81 -15.61
CA ASN A 245 -10.84 24.11 -17.04
C ASN A 245 -10.10 23.00 -17.80
N THR A 246 -10.27 22.97 -19.12
CA THR A 246 -9.68 21.94 -20.00
C THR A 246 -8.16 21.82 -19.85
N LYS A 247 -7.45 22.93 -19.60
CA LYS A 247 -5.98 22.90 -19.41
C LYS A 247 -5.63 22.17 -18.11
N GLN A 248 -6.30 22.46 -17.00
CA GLN A 248 -6.07 21.79 -15.72
C GLN A 248 -6.35 20.29 -15.80
N ILE A 249 -7.47 19.91 -16.40
CA ILE A 249 -7.83 18.50 -16.63
C ILE A 249 -6.75 17.81 -17.47
N HIS A 250 -6.37 18.41 -18.61
CA HIS A 250 -5.37 17.82 -19.49
C HIS A 250 -3.99 17.71 -18.84
N SER A 251 -3.55 18.72 -18.09
CA SER A 251 -2.29 18.65 -17.32
C SER A 251 -2.33 17.55 -16.27
N MET A 252 -3.44 17.37 -15.55
CA MET A 252 -3.58 16.31 -14.55
C MET A 252 -3.63 14.92 -15.20
N LEU A 253 -4.28 14.79 -16.36
CA LEU A 253 -4.29 13.57 -17.16
C LEU A 253 -2.87 13.17 -17.57
N LEU A 254 -2.08 14.11 -18.11
CA LEU A 254 -0.70 13.84 -18.51
C LEU A 254 0.17 13.48 -17.30
N LEU A 255 0.02 14.19 -16.18
CA LEU A 255 0.76 13.93 -14.96
C LEU A 255 0.48 12.52 -14.41
N THR A 256 -0.78 12.12 -14.31
CA THR A 256 -1.17 10.79 -13.82
C THR A 256 -0.68 9.67 -14.75
N ARG A 257 -0.77 9.85 -16.08
CA ARG A 257 -0.21 8.89 -17.07
C ARG A 257 1.30 8.77 -16.96
N ALA A 258 2.01 9.91 -16.93
CA ALA A 258 3.46 9.92 -16.83
C ALA A 258 3.92 9.25 -15.53
N LEU A 259 3.27 9.56 -14.40
CA LEU A 259 3.60 8.97 -13.12
C LEU A 259 3.36 7.45 -13.12
N CYS A 260 2.22 6.99 -13.64
CA CYS A 260 1.95 5.55 -13.79
C CYS A 260 3.04 4.86 -14.60
N ALA A 261 3.41 5.42 -15.76
CA ALA A 261 4.43 4.84 -16.64
C ALA A 261 5.82 4.80 -15.96
N ILE A 262 6.21 5.87 -15.27
CA ILE A 262 7.50 5.95 -14.53
C ILE A 262 7.55 4.91 -13.41
N ILE A 263 6.47 4.76 -12.64
CA ILE A 263 6.41 3.77 -11.55
C ILE A 263 6.49 2.35 -12.13
N VAL A 264 5.73 2.03 -13.18
CA VAL A 264 5.77 0.71 -13.83
C VAL A 264 7.16 0.41 -14.39
N ALA A 265 7.79 1.35 -15.10
CA ALA A 265 9.15 1.18 -15.60
C ALA A 265 10.16 0.95 -14.46
N SER A 266 10.00 1.65 -13.34
CA SER A 266 10.85 1.49 -12.15
C SER A 266 10.69 0.12 -11.50
N ILE A 267 9.46 -0.42 -11.45
CA ILE A 267 9.18 -1.78 -10.99
C ILE A 267 9.85 -2.81 -11.90
N ILE A 268 9.64 -2.72 -13.23
CA ILE A 268 10.21 -3.65 -14.21
C ILE A 268 11.73 -3.66 -14.10
N ARG A 269 12.36 -2.48 -14.02
CA ARG A 269 13.80 -2.35 -13.82
C ARG A 269 14.25 -3.01 -12.52
N GLY A 270 13.58 -2.74 -11.40
CA GLY A 270 13.91 -3.37 -10.11
C GLY A 270 13.81 -4.90 -10.14
N LEU A 271 12.81 -5.46 -10.81
CA LEU A 271 12.67 -6.91 -10.98
C LEU A 271 13.79 -7.50 -11.84
N SER A 272 14.20 -6.80 -12.91
CA SER A 272 15.32 -7.23 -13.75
C SER A 272 16.67 -7.22 -13.01
N GLU A 273 16.89 -6.25 -12.11
CA GLU A 273 18.10 -6.15 -11.28
C GLU A 273 18.21 -7.34 -10.30
N ILE A 274 17.08 -7.86 -9.80
CA ILE A 274 17.04 -9.04 -8.91
C ILE A 274 17.27 -10.34 -9.70
N SER A 275 16.81 -10.40 -10.95
CA SER A 275 16.84 -11.61 -11.78
C SER A 275 18.16 -11.80 -12.55
N ALA A 276 19.02 -10.78 -12.59
CA ALA A 276 20.28 -10.82 -13.32
C ALA A 276 21.26 -11.82 -12.67
N PRO A 277 21.81 -12.80 -13.41
CA PRO A 277 22.77 -13.75 -12.86
C PRO A 277 24.05 -13.00 -12.41
N VAL A 278 24.57 -13.38 -11.24
CA VAL A 278 25.77 -12.84 -10.58
C VAL A 278 27.07 -13.04 -11.40
N SER A 279 26.99 -13.57 -12.63
CA SER A 279 28.14 -14.03 -13.42
C SER A 279 29.05 -12.93 -13.98
N MET A 280 28.76 -11.64 -13.78
CA MET A 280 29.56 -10.54 -14.34
C MET A 280 30.63 -9.96 -13.37
N GLY A 281 30.95 -10.67 -12.28
CA GLY A 281 31.99 -10.27 -11.31
C GLY A 281 33.21 -11.18 -11.18
N MET A 282 33.18 -12.39 -11.76
CA MET A 282 34.27 -13.37 -11.58
C MET A 282 35.28 -13.43 -12.74
N SER A 283 34.95 -12.86 -13.90
CA SER A 283 35.84 -12.88 -15.09
C SER A 283 37.08 -11.99 -14.93
N THR A 284 36.99 -10.88 -14.19
CA THR A 284 38.10 -9.91 -14.06
C THR A 284 39.19 -10.33 -13.07
N ASN A 285 38.86 -11.13 -12.05
CA ASN A 285 39.86 -11.63 -11.10
C ASN A 285 40.62 -12.87 -11.61
N ALA A 286 39.98 -13.75 -12.39
CA ALA A 286 40.65 -14.91 -12.98
C ALA A 286 41.70 -14.51 -14.05
N ALA A 287 41.43 -13.44 -14.81
CA ALA A 287 42.38 -12.91 -15.80
C ALA A 287 43.62 -12.27 -15.15
N ARG A 288 43.48 -11.62 -13.98
CA ARG A 288 44.61 -11.04 -13.22
C ARG A 288 45.50 -12.07 -12.53
N LEU A 289 44.94 -13.21 -12.12
CA LEU A 289 45.71 -14.30 -11.51
C LEU A 289 46.55 -15.05 -12.56
N ASN A 290 46.03 -15.24 -13.78
CA ASN A 290 46.78 -15.91 -14.85
C ASN A 290 47.94 -15.07 -15.43
N SER A 291 47.85 -13.73 -15.42
CA SER A 291 48.97 -12.88 -15.81
C SER A 291 50.12 -12.87 -14.79
N HIS A 292 49.84 -13.14 -13.51
CA HIS A 292 50.86 -13.20 -12.46
C HIS A 292 51.60 -14.54 -12.42
N THR A 293 50.97 -15.66 -12.79
CA THR A 293 51.62 -16.97 -12.87
C THR A 293 52.46 -17.15 -14.13
N GLN A 294 52.04 -16.62 -15.29
CA GLN A 294 52.85 -16.68 -16.52
C GLN A 294 54.11 -15.78 -16.49
N GLY A 295 54.13 -14.72 -15.68
CA GLY A 295 55.31 -13.86 -15.52
C GLY A 295 56.45 -14.48 -14.68
N ARG A 296 56.15 -15.52 -13.89
CA ARG A 296 57.13 -16.12 -12.94
C ARG A 296 57.86 -17.35 -13.48
N SER A 297 57.38 -17.94 -14.58
CA SER A 297 57.95 -19.15 -15.20
C SER A 297 59.04 -18.88 -16.26
N LYS A 298 59.43 -17.62 -16.51
CA LYS A 298 60.49 -17.24 -17.49
C LYS A 298 61.80 -16.78 -16.84
N LYS A 299 62.02 -17.09 -15.57
CA LYS A 299 63.28 -16.84 -14.86
C LYS A 299 63.70 -18.08 -14.08
N GLU A 300 64.16 -19.09 -14.81
CA GLU A 300 65.06 -20.15 -14.34
C GLU A 300 65.74 -20.76 -15.57
#